data_AF-A0A1T1B6V5-F1
#
_entry.id   AF-A0A1T1B6V5-F1
#
_cell.length_a   1.000
_cell.length_b   1.000
_cell.length_c   1.000
_cell.angle_alpha   90.00
_cell.angle_beta   90.00
_cell.angle_gamma   90.00
#
_symmetry.space_group_name_H-M   'P 1'
#
loop_
_entity.id
_entity.type
_entity.pdbx_description
1 polymer ?
#
loop_
_entity_poly.entity_id
_entity_poly.type
_entity_poly.pdbx_seq_one_letter_code
_entity_poly.pdbx_strand_id
1 'polypeptide(L)'
;MNLELPLPTGGTVTVTAAVLNALWGFVQHQPDATEAGGMLIGHHPEATPGIILDRHTTPQPEDQRSRYRYHRDQAAHQVLLSMQWTLSGHTRTYVGEWHTHPEAVPTPSKLDRRSWKAALRETDFRGPGLVFIIVGTQRTRVWFGQKGQTTFPLLVEMPTGGQHGTQEETSN
;
A
#
# COMPACT_ATOMS: atom_id res chain seq x y z
N MET A 1 -4.44 9.36 13.11
CA MET A 1 -5.31 8.22 13.51
C MET A 1 -5.03 7.08 12.56
N ASN A 2 -5.00 5.83 13.04
CA ASN A 2 -4.83 4.66 12.17
C ASN A 2 -6.10 4.46 11.32
N LEU A 3 -5.94 3.82 10.17
CA LEU A 3 -7.06 3.43 9.31
C LEU A 3 -7.41 1.97 9.58
N GLU A 4 -8.63 1.72 10.05
CA GLU A 4 -9.14 0.39 10.35
C GLU A 4 -10.25 0.03 9.35
N LEU A 5 -10.08 -1.08 8.63
CA LEU A 5 -10.95 -1.50 7.54
C LEU A 5 -11.40 -2.95 7.74
N PRO A 6 -12.71 -3.24 7.72
CA PRO A 6 -13.19 -4.61 7.80
C PRO A 6 -12.76 -5.41 6.56
N LEU A 7 -12.34 -6.66 6.77
CA LEU A 7 -12.01 -7.58 5.69
C LEU A 7 -13.26 -8.36 5.24
N PRO A 8 -13.43 -8.62 3.92
CA PRO A 8 -14.49 -9.49 3.41
C PRO A 8 -14.45 -10.91 3.99
N THR A 9 -13.29 -11.36 4.46
CA THR A 9 -13.06 -12.68 5.06
C THR A 9 -13.34 -12.73 6.57
N GLY A 10 -13.76 -11.61 7.16
CA GLY A 10 -13.73 -11.41 8.61
C GLY A 10 -12.37 -10.93 9.10
N GLY A 11 -12.37 -10.17 10.20
CA GLY A 11 -11.21 -9.48 10.74
C GLY A 11 -11.03 -8.06 10.18
N THR A 12 -9.90 -7.43 10.52
CA THR A 12 -9.62 -6.02 10.19
C THR A 12 -8.22 -5.83 9.59
N VAL A 13 -8.10 -4.98 8.57
CA VAL A 13 -6.81 -4.40 8.15
C VAL A 13 -6.63 -3.08 8.89
N THR A 14 -5.56 -2.97 9.66
CA THR A 14 -5.15 -1.72 10.30
C THR A 14 -3.92 -1.17 9.56
N VAL A 15 -4.06 -0.03 8.89
CA VAL A 15 -2.93 0.71 8.32
C VAL A 15 -2.53 1.80 9.29
N THR A 16 -1.31 1.75 9.79
CA THR A 16 -0.82 2.77 10.74
C THR A 16 -0.76 4.14 10.08
N ALA A 17 -1.02 5.20 10.86
CA ALA A 17 -0.90 6.58 10.38
C ALA A 17 0.50 6.88 9.85
N ALA A 18 1.54 6.30 10.47
CA ALA A 18 2.92 6.46 10.03
C ALA A 18 3.16 5.94 8.61
N VAL A 19 2.59 4.78 8.27
CA VAL A 19 2.66 4.26 6.90
C VAL A 19 1.91 5.19 5.95
N LEU A 20 0.66 5.54 6.25
CA LEU A 20 -0.13 6.40 5.36
C LEU A 20 0.56 7.73 5.07
N ASN A 21 1.07 8.39 6.10
CA ASN A 21 1.79 9.65 5.96
C ASN A 21 3.06 9.49 5.10
N ALA A 22 3.80 8.40 5.28
CA ALA A 22 4.97 8.12 4.47
C ALA A 22 4.60 7.89 3.00
N LEU A 23 3.55 7.11 2.71
CA LEU A 23 3.08 6.88 1.35
C LEU A 23 2.59 8.17 0.68
N TRP A 24 1.89 9.03 1.43
CA TRP A 24 1.45 10.35 0.95
C TRP A 24 2.61 11.30 0.64
N GLY A 25 3.79 11.08 1.22
CA GLY A 25 5.00 11.82 0.86
C GLY A 25 5.47 11.60 -0.58
N PHE A 26 4.97 10.57 -1.27
CA PHE A 26 5.37 10.21 -2.64
C PHE A 26 4.38 10.66 -3.72
N VAL A 27 3.37 11.46 -3.38
CA VAL A 27 2.33 11.87 -4.34
C VAL A 27 2.94 12.59 -5.56
N GLN A 28 2.47 12.22 -6.75
CA GLN A 28 2.98 12.73 -8.04
C GLN A 28 2.38 14.09 -8.43
N HIS A 29 2.54 15.11 -7.57
CA HIS A 29 2.03 16.46 -7.84
C HIS A 29 2.69 17.13 -9.04
N GLN A 30 4.01 16.97 -9.19
CA GLN A 30 4.75 17.61 -10.28
C GLN A 30 4.64 16.81 -11.58
N PRO A 31 4.70 17.44 -12.77
CA PRO A 31 4.61 16.74 -14.07
C PRO A 31 5.74 15.73 -14.32
N ASP A 32 6.90 15.93 -13.73
CA ASP A 32 8.08 15.06 -13.83
C ASP A 32 8.16 14.01 -12.70
N ALA A 33 7.28 14.11 -11.68
CA ALA A 33 7.24 13.14 -10.59
C ALA A 33 6.93 11.74 -11.14
N THR A 34 7.89 10.83 -10.96
CA THR A 34 7.78 9.42 -11.33
C THR A 34 6.92 8.64 -10.34
N GLU A 35 6.28 7.59 -10.82
CA GLU A 35 5.58 6.63 -9.98
C GLU A 35 6.51 6.08 -8.89
N ALA A 36 6.05 6.08 -7.65
CA ALA A 36 6.71 5.45 -6.50
C ALA A 36 5.94 4.20 -6.11
N GLY A 37 6.62 3.23 -5.52
CA GLY A 37 5.98 2.07 -4.93
C GLY A 37 6.90 1.28 -4.03
N GLY A 38 6.40 0.14 -3.57
CA GLY A 38 7.14 -0.79 -2.73
C GLY A 38 6.24 -1.84 -2.09
N MET A 39 6.83 -2.57 -1.14
CA MET A 39 6.14 -3.56 -0.33
C MET A 39 5.47 -2.91 0.88
N LEU A 40 4.32 -3.45 1.25
CA LEU A 40 3.68 -3.26 2.53
C LEU A 40 4.11 -4.40 3.46
N ILE A 41 4.52 -4.03 4.67
CA ILE A 41 5.08 -4.94 5.66
C ILE A 41 4.25 -4.81 6.94
N GLY A 42 3.91 -5.96 7.53
CA GLY A 42 3.01 -6.01 8.67
C GLY A 42 3.04 -7.36 9.35
N HIS A 43 2.11 -7.57 10.27
CA HIS A 43 1.97 -8.82 11.00
C HIS A 43 0.51 -9.16 11.24
N HIS A 44 0.24 -10.41 11.60
CA HIS A 44 -1.07 -10.88 12.01
C HIS A 44 -1.12 -10.91 13.54
N PRO A 45 -2.02 -10.14 14.19
CA PRO A 45 -2.20 -10.21 15.64
C PRO A 45 -2.67 -11.60 16.08
N GLU A 46 -2.18 -12.07 17.23
CA GLU A 46 -2.61 -13.35 17.79
C GLU A 46 -4.04 -13.30 18.34
N ALA A 47 -4.42 -12.16 18.94
CA ALA A 47 -5.68 -12.01 19.66
C ALA A 47 -6.89 -11.76 18.75
N THR A 48 -6.67 -11.20 17.56
CA THR A 48 -7.74 -10.79 16.65
C THR A 48 -7.41 -11.14 15.20
N PRO A 49 -8.37 -11.69 14.43
CA PRO A 49 -8.18 -11.90 13.00
C PRO A 49 -7.93 -10.57 12.30
N GLY A 50 -6.84 -10.46 11.56
CA GLY A 50 -6.53 -9.22 10.84
C GLY A 50 -5.09 -9.12 10.37
N ILE A 51 -4.78 -7.95 9.83
CA ILE A 51 -3.46 -7.55 9.37
C ILE A 51 -3.18 -6.18 9.99
N ILE A 52 -2.05 -6.04 10.69
CA ILE A 52 -1.53 -4.73 11.10
C ILE A 52 -0.36 -4.40 10.18
N LEU A 53 -0.56 -3.37 9.37
CA LEU A 53 0.42 -2.82 8.44
C LEU A 53 1.11 -1.62 9.12
N ASP A 54 2.30 -1.87 9.64
CA ASP A 54 3.10 -0.91 10.41
C ASP A 54 4.43 -0.53 9.75
N ARG A 55 4.79 -1.15 8.63
CA ARG A 55 6.04 -0.90 7.90
C ARG A 55 5.79 -0.91 6.39
N HIS A 56 6.72 -0.34 5.65
CA HIS A 56 6.73 -0.35 4.19
C HIS A 56 8.17 -0.21 3.71
N THR A 57 8.42 -0.57 2.45
CA THR A 57 9.63 -0.15 1.75
C THR A 57 9.32 1.06 0.89
N THR A 58 10.32 1.91 0.69
CA THR A 58 10.27 3.02 -0.27
C THR A 58 10.89 2.61 -1.61
N PRO A 59 10.74 3.40 -2.68
CA PRO A 59 11.46 3.16 -3.92
C PRO A 59 12.96 3.00 -3.69
N GLN A 60 13.58 2.02 -4.34
CA GLN A 60 15.01 1.74 -4.30
C GLN A 60 15.71 2.26 -5.57
N PRO A 61 17.03 2.54 -5.52
CA PRO A 61 17.79 2.95 -6.71
C PRO A 61 17.69 1.99 -7.89
N GLU A 62 17.50 0.70 -7.62
CA GLU A 62 17.39 -0.37 -8.61
C GLU A 62 16.00 -0.43 -9.29
N ASP A 63 15.01 0.26 -8.74
CA ASP A 63 13.67 0.29 -9.32
C ASP A 63 13.65 1.05 -10.65
N GLN A 64 12.89 0.53 -11.62
CA GLN A 64 12.65 1.25 -12.86
C GLN A 64 11.37 2.05 -12.75
N ARG A 65 11.49 3.37 -12.88
CA ARG A 65 10.41 4.31 -12.58
C ARG A 65 10.20 5.27 -13.75
N SER A 66 8.96 5.40 -14.18
CA SER A 66 8.48 6.48 -15.04
C SER A 66 7.21 7.06 -14.43
N ARG A 67 6.66 8.13 -15.01
CA ARG A 67 5.42 8.76 -14.50
C ARG A 67 4.22 7.80 -14.41
N TYR A 68 4.15 6.80 -15.29
CA TYR A 68 3.00 5.89 -15.43
C TYR A 68 3.41 4.42 -15.35
N ARG A 69 4.61 4.15 -14.85
CA ARG A 69 5.08 2.78 -14.69
C ARG A 69 6.08 2.68 -13.56
N TYR A 70 5.81 1.76 -12.64
CA TYR A 70 6.75 1.30 -11.63
C TYR A 70 7.06 -0.19 -11.86
N HIS A 71 8.34 -0.51 -11.87
CA HIS A 71 8.82 -1.89 -11.83
C HIS A 71 9.80 -2.03 -10.67
N ARG A 72 9.32 -2.69 -9.63
CA ARG A 72 10.04 -2.99 -8.41
C ARG A 72 11.18 -3.95 -8.68
N ASP A 73 12.38 -3.63 -8.23
CA ASP A 73 13.47 -4.60 -8.16
C ASP A 73 13.19 -5.63 -7.05
N GLN A 74 13.24 -6.92 -7.41
CA GLN A 74 12.87 -7.96 -6.47
C GLN A 74 13.94 -8.16 -5.39
N ALA A 75 15.22 -8.09 -5.74
CA ALA A 75 16.32 -8.38 -4.83
C ALA A 75 16.48 -7.27 -3.78
N ALA A 76 16.47 -6.01 -4.21
CA ALA A 76 16.62 -4.85 -3.33
C ALA A 76 15.52 -4.83 -2.25
N HIS A 77 14.26 -5.02 -2.65
CA HIS A 77 13.15 -5.05 -1.69
C HIS A 77 13.14 -6.32 -0.82
N GLN A 78 13.61 -7.46 -1.34
CA GLN A 78 13.74 -8.68 -0.53
C GLN A 78 14.76 -8.51 0.60
N VAL A 79 15.87 -7.80 0.36
CA VAL A 79 16.85 -7.47 1.41
C VAL A 79 16.19 -6.65 2.53
N LEU A 80 15.40 -5.63 2.18
CA LEU A 80 14.68 -4.81 3.16
C LEU A 80 13.64 -5.63 3.95
N LEU A 81 12.89 -6.48 3.26
CA LEU A 81 11.92 -7.37 3.90
C LEU A 81 12.62 -8.34 4.87
N SER A 82 13.72 -8.96 4.46
CA SER A 82 14.51 -9.86 5.31
C SER A 82 15.07 -9.13 6.54
N MET A 83 15.51 -7.88 6.40
CA MET A 83 15.93 -7.07 7.53
C MET A 83 14.77 -6.81 8.52
N GLN A 84 13.59 -6.42 8.03
CA GLN A 84 12.41 -6.22 8.89
C GLN A 84 11.97 -7.52 9.57
N TRP A 85 12.05 -8.65 8.87
CA TRP A 85 11.78 -9.97 9.41
C TRP A 85 12.71 -10.28 10.60
N THR A 86 14.03 -10.14 10.44
CA THR A 86 15.00 -10.40 11.51
C THR A 86 14.85 -9.43 12.68
N LEU A 87 14.77 -8.11 12.42
CA LEU A 87 14.68 -7.09 13.47
C LEU A 87 13.40 -7.21 14.31
N SER A 88 12.35 -7.78 13.73
CA SER A 88 11.06 -7.96 14.39
C SER A 88 10.94 -9.25 15.20
N GLY A 89 12.02 -10.03 15.33
CA GLY A 89 11.94 -11.36 15.92
C GLY A 89 11.07 -12.30 15.10
N HIS A 90 11.11 -12.19 13.77
CA HIS A 90 10.38 -13.04 12.83
C HIS A 90 8.86 -12.89 12.89
N THR A 91 8.37 -11.65 13.04
CA THR A 91 6.93 -11.34 13.10
C THR A 91 6.43 -10.50 11.93
N ARG A 92 7.25 -9.59 11.38
CA ARG A 92 6.85 -8.74 10.24
C ARG A 92 7.13 -9.41 8.91
N THR A 93 6.07 -9.72 8.17
CA THR A 93 6.10 -10.33 6.85
C THR A 93 5.60 -9.36 5.78
N TYR A 94 5.76 -9.77 4.53
CA TYR A 94 5.07 -9.16 3.41
C TYR A 94 3.55 -9.33 3.57
N VAL A 95 2.81 -8.23 3.41
CA VAL A 95 1.33 -8.22 3.52
C VAL A 95 0.66 -7.51 2.34
N GLY A 96 1.44 -7.05 1.34
CA GLY A 96 0.89 -6.33 0.21
C GLY A 96 1.85 -5.44 -0.54
N GLU A 97 1.31 -4.64 -1.44
CA GLU A 97 2.06 -3.69 -2.27
C GLU A 97 1.40 -2.32 -2.29
N TRP A 98 2.20 -1.29 -2.50
CA TRP A 98 1.69 0.06 -2.71
C TRP A 98 2.38 0.72 -3.89
N HIS A 99 1.68 1.65 -4.52
CA HIS A 99 2.25 2.53 -5.52
C HIS A 99 1.45 3.83 -5.67
N THR A 100 1.95 4.78 -6.45
CA THR A 100 1.30 6.07 -6.70
C THR A 100 0.75 6.13 -8.11
N HIS A 101 -0.36 6.83 -8.34
CA HIS A 101 -0.77 7.21 -9.70
C HIS A 101 -0.81 8.75 -9.79
N PRO A 102 -0.53 9.34 -10.97
CA PRO A 102 -0.73 10.78 -11.18
C PRO A 102 -2.21 11.17 -11.28
N GLU A 103 -3.13 10.19 -11.25
CA GLU A 103 -4.58 10.38 -11.27
C GLU A 103 -5.09 11.00 -9.96
N ALA A 104 -6.07 11.89 -10.02
CA ALA A 104 -6.72 12.45 -8.82
C ALA A 104 -7.35 11.37 -7.96
N VAL A 105 -8.10 10.46 -8.61
CA VAL A 105 -8.74 9.32 -7.98
C VAL A 105 -8.24 8.05 -8.67
N PRO A 106 -7.34 7.28 -8.04
CA PRO A 106 -6.57 6.27 -8.74
C PRO A 106 -7.42 5.04 -9.08
N THR A 107 -7.17 4.43 -10.22
CA THR A 107 -7.73 3.12 -10.57
C THR A 107 -6.63 2.14 -10.95
N PRO A 108 -6.68 0.87 -10.48
CA PRO A 108 -5.65 -0.08 -10.81
C PRO A 108 -5.70 -0.41 -12.30
N SER A 109 -4.55 -0.28 -12.94
CA SER A 109 -4.34 -0.58 -14.35
C SER A 109 -4.49 -2.08 -14.63
N LYS A 110 -4.51 -2.45 -15.92
CA LYS A 110 -4.47 -3.87 -16.30
C LYS A 110 -3.15 -4.54 -15.86
N LEU A 111 -2.05 -3.78 -15.78
CA LEU A 111 -0.78 -4.29 -15.32
C LEU A 111 -0.82 -4.56 -13.82
N ASP A 112 -1.33 -3.62 -13.03
CA ASP A 112 -1.42 -3.73 -11.57
C ASP A 112 -2.22 -4.97 -11.18
N ARG A 113 -3.39 -5.15 -11.80
CA ARG A 113 -4.23 -6.34 -11.55
C ARG A 113 -3.55 -7.65 -11.92
N ARG A 114 -2.65 -7.65 -12.93
CA ARG A 114 -1.87 -8.85 -13.26
C ARG A 114 -0.79 -9.09 -12.20
N SER A 115 -0.07 -8.05 -11.79
CA SER A 115 0.94 -8.13 -10.72
C SER A 115 0.32 -8.61 -9.41
N TRP A 116 -0.83 -8.06 -9.01
CA TRP A 116 -1.53 -8.48 -7.80
C TRP A 116 -1.99 -9.94 -7.85
N LYS A 117 -2.46 -10.42 -9.02
CA LYS A 117 -2.79 -11.83 -9.22
C LYS A 117 -1.56 -12.74 -9.12
N ALA A 118 -0.42 -12.29 -9.66
CA ALA A 118 0.84 -13.02 -9.55
C ALA A 118 1.30 -13.07 -8.09
N ALA A 119 1.29 -11.95 -7.38
CA ALA A 119 1.62 -11.89 -5.95
C ALA A 119 0.77 -12.85 -5.11
N LEU A 120 -0.55 -12.88 -5.33
CA LEU A 120 -1.46 -13.80 -4.62
C LEU A 120 -1.21 -15.30 -4.91
N ARG A 121 -0.63 -15.62 -6.06
CA ARG A 121 -0.41 -17.01 -6.51
C ARG A 121 0.99 -17.51 -6.21
N GLU A 122 1.99 -16.65 -6.39
CA GLU A 122 3.41 -17.01 -6.49
C GLU A 122 4.19 -16.65 -5.23
N THR A 123 3.66 -15.75 -4.39
CA THR A 123 4.29 -15.39 -3.12
C THR A 123 3.75 -16.25 -2.00
N ASP A 124 4.66 -16.74 -1.14
CA ASP A 124 4.29 -17.34 0.13
C ASP A 124 4.10 -16.23 1.17
N PHE A 125 2.85 -15.99 1.57
CA PHE A 125 2.46 -14.98 2.55
C PHE A 125 1.49 -15.58 3.57
N ARG A 126 1.44 -14.97 4.75
CA ARG A 126 0.55 -15.40 5.83
C ARG A 126 -0.85 -14.82 5.64
N GLY A 127 -1.85 -15.56 6.10
CA GLY A 127 -3.24 -15.12 6.14
C GLY A 127 -3.99 -15.27 4.80
N PRO A 128 -5.22 -14.74 4.74
CA PRO A 128 -6.15 -15.03 3.64
C PRO A 128 -5.89 -14.24 2.35
N GLY A 129 -5.06 -13.19 2.40
CA GLY A 129 -4.87 -12.30 1.26
C GLY A 129 -3.86 -11.19 1.49
N LEU A 130 -3.78 -10.29 0.50
CA LEU A 130 -2.85 -9.17 0.43
C LEU A 130 -3.61 -7.84 0.33
N VAL A 131 -3.01 -6.78 0.88
CA VAL A 131 -3.51 -5.40 0.79
C VAL A 131 -2.82 -4.69 -0.36
N PHE A 132 -3.57 -3.93 -1.15
CA PHE A 132 -3.01 -3.11 -2.22
C PHE A 132 -3.42 -1.66 -2.04
N ILE A 133 -2.46 -0.73 -2.05
CA ILE A 133 -2.72 0.69 -1.86
C ILE A 133 -2.28 1.45 -3.10
N ILE A 134 -3.17 2.26 -3.68
CA ILE A 134 -2.79 3.24 -4.70
C ILE A 134 -3.04 4.64 -4.17
N VAL A 135 -1.99 5.45 -4.19
CA VAL A 135 -2.04 6.85 -3.78
C VAL A 135 -2.17 7.72 -5.03
N GLY A 136 -3.34 8.34 -5.22
CA GLY A 136 -3.56 9.36 -6.24
C GLY A 136 -3.17 10.76 -5.74
N THR A 137 -3.38 11.78 -6.59
CA THR A 137 -3.08 13.17 -6.24
C THR A 137 -4.11 13.82 -5.32
N GLN A 138 -5.32 13.27 -5.21
CA GLN A 138 -6.37 13.75 -4.31
C GLN A 138 -6.95 12.65 -3.42
N ARG A 139 -7.01 11.40 -3.91
CA ARG A 139 -7.57 10.25 -3.18
C ARG A 139 -6.58 9.10 -3.10
N THR A 140 -6.57 8.45 -1.95
CA THR A 140 -5.92 7.16 -1.73
C THR A 140 -6.99 6.09 -1.68
N ARG A 141 -6.75 4.97 -2.36
CA ARG A 141 -7.65 3.82 -2.36
C ARG A 141 -6.92 2.57 -1.90
N VAL A 142 -7.65 1.74 -1.15
CA VAL A 142 -7.14 0.48 -0.61
C VAL A 142 -8.01 -0.66 -1.12
N TRP A 143 -7.37 -1.69 -1.66
CA TRP A 143 -8.00 -2.92 -2.11
C TRP A 143 -7.51 -4.10 -1.30
N PHE A 144 -8.31 -5.15 -1.28
CA PHE A 144 -7.92 -6.45 -0.76
C PHE A 144 -7.98 -7.49 -1.86
N GLY A 145 -6.96 -8.34 -1.95
CA GLY A 145 -6.98 -9.51 -2.82
C GLY A 145 -6.93 -10.77 -1.97
N GLN A 146 -7.85 -11.70 -2.19
CA GLN A 146 -7.89 -12.96 -1.47
C GLN A 146 -7.29 -14.08 -2.33
N LYS A 147 -6.55 -15.01 -1.69
CA LYS A 147 -5.98 -16.17 -2.39
C LYS A 147 -7.09 -16.97 -3.08
N GLY A 148 -6.87 -17.31 -4.35
CA GLY A 148 -7.84 -18.05 -5.17
C GLY A 148 -8.97 -17.21 -5.78
N GLN A 149 -9.06 -15.90 -5.45
CA GLN A 149 -10.02 -14.99 -6.08
C GLN A 149 -9.37 -14.19 -7.21
N THR A 150 -10.19 -13.76 -8.16
CA THR A 150 -9.76 -12.98 -9.33
C THR A 150 -10.18 -11.51 -9.27
N THR A 151 -10.97 -11.16 -8.26
CA THR A 151 -11.47 -9.82 -7.97
C THR A 151 -10.71 -9.21 -6.80
N PHE A 152 -10.67 -7.87 -6.78
CA PHE A 152 -10.02 -7.09 -5.74
C PHE A 152 -11.05 -6.09 -5.21
N PRO A 153 -11.84 -6.42 -4.18
CA PRO A 153 -12.76 -5.48 -3.56
C PRO A 153 -12.03 -4.22 -3.10
N LEU A 154 -12.61 -3.05 -3.40
CA LEU A 154 -12.20 -1.78 -2.82
C LEU A 154 -12.66 -1.77 -1.36
N LEU A 155 -11.73 -1.62 -0.42
CA LEU A 155 -12.05 -1.50 1.00
C LEU A 155 -12.40 -0.06 1.37
N VAL A 156 -11.66 0.92 0.84
CA VAL A 156 -11.91 2.34 1.12
C VAL A 156 -11.34 3.25 0.03
N GLU A 157 -11.99 4.40 -0.13
CA GLU A 157 -11.44 5.60 -0.75
C GLU A 157 -11.38 6.71 0.31
N MET A 158 -10.26 7.41 0.40
CA MET A 158 -10.08 8.49 1.37
C MET A 158 -9.27 9.65 0.77
N PRO A 159 -9.34 10.87 1.32
CA PRO A 159 -8.45 11.96 0.94
C PRO A 159 -6.97 11.57 1.07
N THR A 160 -6.16 11.96 0.10
CA THR A 160 -4.69 11.92 0.19
C THR A 160 -4.18 13.12 0.98
N GLY A 161 -3.20 12.91 1.85
CA GLY A 161 -2.50 14.01 2.53
C GLY A 161 -3.20 14.58 3.77
N GLY A 162 -4.26 13.97 4.27
CA GLY A 162 -4.79 14.17 5.63
C GLY A 162 -4.77 15.60 6.19
N GLN A 163 -5.50 16.54 5.59
CA GLN A 163 -6.01 17.75 6.25
C GLN A 163 -7.47 17.97 5.83
N HIS A 164 -8.33 18.19 6.83
CA HIS A 164 -9.61 18.88 6.69
C HIS A 164 -9.37 20.27 6.08
N GLY A 165 -10.41 20.83 5.45
CA GLY A 165 -10.33 22.02 4.61
C GLY A 165 -9.59 23.21 5.24
N THR A 166 -8.90 23.94 4.36
CA THR A 166 -8.74 25.38 4.49
C THR A 166 -10.08 26.00 4.89
N GLN A 167 -10.18 26.45 6.14
CA GLN A 167 -11.08 27.56 6.42
C GLN A 167 -10.45 28.77 5.75
N GLU A 168 -11.14 29.24 4.71
CA GLU A 168 -11.15 30.66 4.38
C GLU A 168 -11.52 31.42 5.66
N GLU A 169 -10.57 32.10 6.29
CA GLU A 169 -10.87 33.33 7.00
C GLU A 169 -10.45 34.48 6.09
N THR A 170 -11.47 34.94 5.35
CA THR A 170 -11.54 36.30 4.87
C THR A 170 -11.61 37.25 6.07
N SER A 171 -10.97 38.42 5.91
CA SER A 171 -11.26 39.67 6.64
C SER A 171 -10.70 39.82 8.06
N ASN A 172 -9.62 40.60 8.21
CA ASN A 172 -9.75 42.02 8.57
C ASN A 172 -8.49 42.81 8.14
#